data_AF-A0A2S5VUN4-F1
#
_entry.id   AF-A0A2S5VUN4-F1
#
_cell.length_a   1.000
_cell.length_b   1.000
_cell.length_c   1.000
_cell.angle_alpha   90.00
_cell.angle_beta   90.00
_cell.angle_gamma   90.00
#
_symmetry.space_group_name_H-M   'P 1'
#
loop_
_entity.id
_entity.type
_entity.pdbx_description
1 polymer ?
#
loop_
_entity_poly.entity_id
_entity_poly.type
_entity_poly.pdbx_seq_one_letter_code
_entity_poly.pdbx_strand_id
1 'polypeptide(L)'
;MRVTADFIWETCEDTGGTSRAASDVTVLITPSASGEEMLLGRPTPTGERSTVDETFHLPLDLPIGPAVVALRSHTGDPIDIELPVTITTAPAP
;
A
#
# COMPACT_ATOMS: atom_id res chain seq x y z
N MET A 1 10.63 1.55 5.36
CA MET A 1 10.39 1.60 3.90
C MET A 1 9.46 2.76 3.60
N ARG A 2 9.80 3.64 2.65
CA ARG A 2 8.91 4.73 2.23
C ARG A 2 8.08 4.31 1.03
N VAL A 3 6.79 4.63 1.05
CA VAL A 3 5.86 4.43 -0.08
C VAL A 3 5.28 5.78 -0.44
N THR A 4 5.35 6.12 -1.72
CA THR A 4 4.75 7.33 -2.29
C THR A 4 3.91 6.93 -3.49
N ALA A 5 2.61 7.26 -3.48
CA ALA A 5 1.69 6.98 -4.57
C ALA A 5 0.64 8.09 -4.65
N ASP A 6 0.44 8.61 -5.86
CA ASP A 6 -0.56 9.64 -6.17
C ASP A 6 -1.81 9.01 -6.80
N PHE A 7 -2.93 9.74 -6.77
CA PHE A 7 -4.21 9.35 -7.38
C PHE A 7 -4.86 8.13 -6.71
N ILE A 8 -4.85 8.09 -5.37
CA ILE A 8 -5.51 7.05 -4.58
C ILE A 8 -6.94 7.48 -4.23
N TRP A 9 -7.87 7.35 -5.18
CA TRP A 9 -9.24 7.82 -5.07
C TRP A 9 -10.28 6.74 -5.43
N GLU A 10 -11.51 6.92 -4.96
CA GLU A 10 -12.68 6.07 -5.25
C GLU A 10 -13.84 6.93 -5.78
N THR A 11 -14.70 6.33 -6.62
CA THR A 11 -15.97 6.93 -7.04
C THR A 11 -17.04 6.68 -5.98
N CYS A 12 -17.67 7.74 -5.47
CA CYS A 12 -18.76 7.61 -4.52
C CYS A 12 -20.12 7.66 -5.25
N GLU A 13 -20.80 6.52 -5.35
CA GLU A 13 -22.11 6.41 -6.01
C GLU A 13 -23.18 7.29 -5.35
N ASP A 14 -23.16 7.46 -4.02
CA ASP A 14 -24.11 8.29 -3.27
C ASP A 14 -24.08 9.79 -3.60
N THR A 15 -23.01 10.28 -4.25
CA THR A 15 -22.84 11.71 -4.61
C THR A 15 -22.93 11.95 -6.11
N GLY A 16 -23.52 11.02 -6.86
CA GLY A 16 -23.67 11.14 -8.31
C GLY A 16 -22.37 10.92 -9.08
N GLY A 17 -21.46 10.09 -8.56
CA GLY A 17 -20.21 9.73 -9.23
C GLY A 17 -19.04 10.70 -8.98
N THR A 18 -19.07 11.44 -7.87
CA THR A 18 -17.97 12.34 -7.51
C THR A 18 -16.77 11.54 -6.99
N SER A 19 -15.56 11.83 -7.50
CA SER A 19 -14.31 11.26 -7.00
C SER A 19 -13.98 11.80 -5.61
N ARG A 20 -13.58 10.92 -4.69
CA ARG A 20 -13.06 11.26 -3.37
C ARG A 20 -11.84 10.42 -3.04
N ALA A 21 -11.03 10.82 -2.06
CA ALA A 21 -9.94 9.98 -1.56
C ALA A 21 -10.46 8.59 -1.14
N ALA A 22 -9.71 7.53 -1.46
CA ALA A 22 -10.07 6.18 -1.07
C ALA A 22 -10.09 6.04 0.46
N SER A 23 -11.15 5.43 0.99
CA SER A 23 -11.45 5.42 2.43
C SER A 23 -10.81 4.25 3.18
N ASP A 24 -10.53 3.14 2.49
CA ASP A 24 -9.86 1.96 3.05
C ASP A 24 -8.73 1.51 2.14
N VAL A 25 -7.51 1.93 2.47
CA VAL A 25 -6.27 1.61 1.72
C VAL A 25 -5.36 0.79 2.61
N THR A 26 -4.81 -0.29 2.06
CA THR A 26 -3.83 -1.15 2.72
C THR A 26 -2.53 -1.22 1.94
N VAL A 27 -1.41 -1.13 2.64
CA VAL A 27 -0.09 -1.41 2.10
C VAL A 27 0.38 -2.77 2.62
N LEU A 28 0.70 -3.67 1.72
CA LEU A 28 1.11 -5.04 1.98
C LEU A 28 2.51 -5.28 1.41
N ILE A 29 3.22 -6.24 1.98
CA ILE A 29 4.45 -6.79 1.39
C ILE A 29 4.37 -8.31 1.31
N THR A 30 4.77 -8.87 0.18
CA THR A 30 4.75 -10.30 -0.11
C THR A 30 6.14 -10.76 -0.52
N PRO A 31 6.90 -11.41 0.37
CA PRO A 31 8.22 -11.94 0.03
C PRO A 31 8.10 -13.14 -0.89
N SER A 32 8.95 -13.23 -1.91
CA SER A 32 8.93 -14.37 -2.84
C SER A 32 9.33 -15.69 -2.17
N ALA A 33 10.08 -15.62 -1.05
CA ALA A 33 10.53 -16.80 -0.32
C ALA A 33 9.41 -17.52 0.45
N SER A 34 8.48 -16.77 1.05
CA SER A 34 7.35 -17.32 1.80
C SER A 34 6.04 -17.31 1.01
N GLY A 35 5.86 -16.32 0.13
CA GLY A 35 4.59 -16.05 -0.55
C GLY A 35 3.49 -15.52 0.38
N GLU A 36 3.82 -15.25 1.65
CA GLU A 36 2.86 -14.78 2.65
C GLU A 36 2.71 -13.26 2.58
N GLU A 37 1.46 -12.77 2.53
CA GLU A 37 1.16 -11.34 2.54
C GLU A 37 1.24 -10.80 3.98
N MET A 38 2.05 -9.77 4.17
CA MET A 38 2.28 -9.13 5.47
C MET A 38 1.79 -7.67 5.43
N LEU A 39 1.00 -7.26 6.42
CA LEU A 39 0.49 -5.88 6.52
C LEU A 39 1.59 -4.92 6.97
N LEU A 40 1.86 -3.90 6.15
CA LEU A 40 2.75 -2.78 6.51
C LEU A 40 1.97 -1.64 7.17
N GLY A 41 0.75 -1.35 6.71
CA GLY A 41 -0.07 -0.30 7.30
C GLY A 41 -1.34 0.03 6.52
N ARG A 42 -2.11 0.98 7.05
CA ARG A 42 -3.37 1.47 6.50
C ARG A 42 -3.35 3.00 6.37
N PRO A 43 -2.62 3.54 5.38
CA PRO A 43 -2.51 4.98 5.22
C PRO A 43 -3.85 5.59 4.80
N THR A 44 -4.05 6.86 5.11
CA THR A 44 -5.17 7.64 4.59
C THR A 44 -4.65 8.55 3.48
N PRO A 45 -5.15 8.44 2.23
CA PRO A 45 -4.77 9.36 1.17
C PRO A 45 -5.16 10.81 1.51
N THR A 46 -4.27 11.77 1.25
CA THR A 46 -4.51 13.19 1.60
C THR A 46 -4.16 14.14 0.46
N GLY A 47 -4.63 15.39 0.57
CA GLY A 47 -4.35 16.46 -0.39
C GLY A 47 -5.16 16.37 -1.69
N GLU A 48 -4.91 17.30 -2.61
CA GLU A 48 -5.68 17.46 -3.85
C GLU A 48 -5.58 16.25 -4.79
N ARG A 49 -4.49 15.48 -4.70
CA ARG A 49 -4.26 14.28 -5.52
C ARG A 49 -4.61 12.97 -4.82
N SER A 50 -5.11 13.02 -3.58
CA SER A 50 -5.28 11.84 -2.73
C SER A 50 -4.00 11.00 -2.69
N THR A 51 -2.93 11.59 -2.19
CA THR A 51 -1.58 11.01 -2.16
C THR A 51 -1.36 10.24 -0.86
N VAL A 52 -0.73 9.07 -0.97
CA VAL A 52 -0.08 8.37 0.15
C VAL A 52 1.42 8.69 0.08
N ASP A 53 1.99 9.26 1.12
CA ASP A 53 3.43 9.48 1.27
C ASP A 53 3.84 9.19 2.72
N GLU A 54 4.13 7.93 3.02
CA GLU A 54 4.35 7.46 4.38
C GLU A 54 5.54 6.51 4.48
N THR A 55 6.08 6.38 5.69
CA THR A 55 7.14 5.44 6.01
C THR A 55 6.60 4.34 6.91
N PHE A 56 6.76 3.09 6.48
CA PHE A 56 6.35 1.89 7.20
C PHE A 56 7.54 1.14 7.76
N HIS A 57 7.37 0.56 8.94
CA HIS A 57 8.32 -0.40 9.50
C HIS A 57 8.13 -1.74 8.80
N LEU A 58 9.24 -2.43 8.52
CA LEU A 58 9.20 -3.77 7.96
C LEU A 58 9.03 -4.79 9.12
N PRO A 59 8.21 -5.84 8.95
CA PRO A 59 8.08 -6.91 9.94
C PRO A 59 9.44 -7.56 10.24
N LEU A 60 9.72 -7.88 11.50
CA LEU A 60 11.03 -8.41 11.94
C LEU A 60 11.38 -9.76 11.31
N ASP A 61 10.36 -10.52 10.95
CA ASP A 61 10.38 -11.84 10.34
C ASP A 61 10.42 -11.81 8.80
N LEU A 62 10.50 -10.62 8.20
CA LEU A 62 10.58 -10.45 6.75
C LEU A 62 11.89 -11.05 6.19
N PRO A 63 11.82 -12.05 5.29
CA PRO A 63 13.01 -12.66 4.73
C PRO A 63 13.73 -11.71 3.77
N ILE A 64 15.06 -11.79 3.75
CA ILE A 64 15.92 -11.10 2.78
C ILE A 64 15.68 -11.70 1.39
N GLY A 65 15.61 -10.85 0.37
CA GLY A 65 15.43 -11.28 -1.02
C GLY A 65 14.34 -10.50 -1.77
N PRO A 66 13.90 -11.00 -2.93
CA PRO A 66 12.83 -10.40 -3.71
C PRO A 66 11.51 -10.39 -2.94
N ALA A 67 10.76 -9.29 -3.06
CA ALA A 67 9.42 -9.13 -2.53
C ALA A 67 8.59 -8.22 -3.44
N VAL A 68 7.28 -8.22 -3.27
CA VAL A 68 6.37 -7.27 -3.92
C VAL A 68 5.70 -6.45 -2.84
N VAL A 69 5.65 -5.13 -3.01
CA VAL A 69 4.83 -4.25 -2.20
C VAL A 69 3.58 -3.89 -2.97
N ALA A 70 2.42 -4.12 -2.36
CA ALA A 70 1.13 -3.84 -2.95
C ALA A 70 0.42 -2.72 -2.18
N LEU A 71 -0.19 -1.79 -2.90
CA LEU A 71 -1.16 -0.84 -2.37
C LEU A 71 -2.52 -1.20 -2.92
N ARG A 72 -3.47 -1.50 -2.03
CA ARG A 72 -4.82 -1.93 -2.37
C ARG A 72 -5.89 -1.06 -1.73
N SER A 73 -6.96 -0.75 -2.47
CA SER A 73 -8.21 -0.25 -1.88
C SER A 73 -9.22 -1.38 -1.75
N HIS A 74 -10.03 -1.37 -0.69
CA HIS A 74 -11.10 -2.36 -0.48
C HIS A 74 -12.50 -1.79 -0.67
N THR A 75 -12.60 -0.48 -0.91
CA THR A 75 -13.86 0.25 -1.10
C THR A 75 -13.89 1.00 -2.42
N GLY A 76 -15.07 1.01 -3.05
CA GLY A 76 -15.31 1.71 -4.31
C GLY A 76 -14.54 1.08 -5.47
N ASP A 77 -13.78 1.89 -6.20
CA ASP A 77 -12.96 1.44 -7.32
C ASP A 77 -11.72 0.68 -6.80
N PRO A 78 -11.49 -0.56 -7.28
CA PRO A 78 -10.32 -1.33 -6.85
C PRO A 78 -9.05 -0.69 -7.39
N ILE A 79 -8.21 -0.25 -6.47
CA ILE A 79 -6.82 0.11 -6.72
C ILE A 79 -6.01 -1.13 -6.39
N ASP A 80 -5.22 -1.60 -7.35
CA ASP A 80 -4.23 -2.66 -7.15
C ASP A 80 -2.94 -2.24 -7.84
N ILE A 81 -1.99 -1.75 -7.04
CA ILE A 81 -0.69 -1.27 -7.50
C ILE A 81 0.38 -2.14 -6.89
N GLU A 82 1.19 -2.78 -7.72
CA GLU A 82 2.30 -3.64 -7.29
C GLU A 82 3.65 -3.02 -7.66
N LEU A 83 4.57 -3.03 -6.71
CA LEU A 83 5.95 -2.59 -6.89
C LEU A 83 6.92 -3.72 -6.47
N PRO A 84 7.67 -4.32 -7.41
CA PRO A 84 8.72 -5.26 -7.06
C PRO A 84 9.87 -4.54 -6.33
N VAL A 85 10.33 -5.12 -5.23
CA VAL A 85 11.43 -4.62 -4.39
C VAL A 85 12.40 -5.75 -4.05
N THR A 86 13.58 -5.39 -3.56
CA THR A 86 14.54 -6.34 -2.99
C THR A 86 14.89 -5.93 -1.57
N ILE A 87 14.62 -6.81 -0.61
CA ILE A 87 14.99 -6.64 0.79
C ILE A 87 16.46 -7.04 0.94
N THR A 88 17.32 -6.07 1.24
CA THR A 88 18.78 -6.26 1.29
C THR A 88 19.35 -6.38 2.70
N THR A 89 18.57 -6.00 3.72
CA THR A 89 18.97 -6.06 5.13
C THR A 89 17.81 -6.54 5.96
N ALA A 90 18.10 -7.37 6.97
CA ALA A 90 17.09 -7.77 7.94
C ALA A 90 16.62 -6.51 8.71
N PRO A 91 15.32 -6.37 8.99
CA PRO A 91 14.80 -5.27 9.79
C PRO A 91 15.53 -5.20 11.13
N ALA A 92 15.97 -3.98 11.51
CA ALA A 92 16.55 -3.77 12.82
C ALA A 92 15.48 -3.95 13.92
N PRO A 93 15.81 -4.59 15.05
CA PRO A 93 14.91 -4.71 16.20
C PRO A 93 14.60 -3.38 16.87
#